data_AF-A0A7S3RPQ9-F1
#
_entry.id   AF-A0A7S3RPQ9-F1
#
_cell.length_a   1.000
_cell.length_b   1.000
_cell.length_c   1.000
_cell.angle_alpha   90.00
_cell.angle_beta   90.00
_cell.angle_gamma   90.00
#
_symmetry.space_group_name_H-M   'P 1'
#
loop_
_entity.id
_entity.type
_entity.pdbx_description
1 polymer ?
#
loop_
_entity_poly.entity_id
_entity_poly.type
_entity_poly.pdbx_seq_one_letter_code
_entity_poly.pdbx_strand_id
1 'polypeptide(L)'
;AMQMMEQQAGVESHVFNTVGSGVKGGGTPGYVSYGATKRGLPQMTDSLVKEIEEGVQGYDKVETPGKVNCHVLSPGMVFTDLLLNDSTPELRKFPFGVLAAQPEEVAQDLVPKILNISGNGKSVEFLTTDKILLKFFDRFILGNKSEYIDDDGNVKKTPGAQYQDNGVR
;
A
#
# COMPACT_ATOMS: atom_id res chain seq x y z
N ALA A 1 11.60 5.37 -16.93
CA ALA A 1 11.79 4.02 -16.33
C ALA A 1 11.36 2.93 -17.31
N MET A 2 10.11 2.89 -17.75
CA MET A 2 9.59 1.85 -18.66
C MET A 2 10.41 1.69 -19.96
N GLN A 3 10.73 2.79 -20.66
CA GLN A 3 11.61 2.74 -21.84
C GLN A 3 12.95 2.04 -21.60
N MET A 4 13.55 2.20 -20.41
CA MET A 4 14.80 1.52 -20.06
C MET A 4 14.57 0.03 -19.80
N MET A 5 13.44 -0.33 -19.19
CA MET A 5 13.07 -1.74 -18.92
C MET A 5 12.72 -2.49 -20.22
N GLU A 6 12.00 -1.84 -21.14
CA GLU A 6 11.67 -2.36 -22.47
C GLU A 6 12.91 -2.71 -23.30
N GLN A 7 14.03 -2.03 -23.08
CA GLN A 7 15.30 -2.29 -23.78
C GLN A 7 16.10 -3.46 -23.19
N GLN A 8 15.71 -4.00 -22.03
CA GLN A 8 16.44 -5.09 -21.37
C GLN A 8 16.07 -6.45 -21.95
N ALA A 9 16.81 -6.87 -22.99
CA ALA A 9 16.56 -8.11 -23.71
C ALA A 9 16.45 -9.34 -22.79
N GLY A 10 15.33 -10.06 -22.88
CA GLY A 10 15.08 -11.28 -22.10
C GLY A 10 14.79 -11.06 -20.61
N VAL A 11 14.66 -9.81 -20.17
CA VAL A 11 14.33 -9.47 -18.78
C VAL A 11 12.83 -9.20 -18.64
N GLU A 12 12.21 -9.79 -17.62
CA GLU A 12 10.87 -9.45 -17.18
C GLU A 12 10.95 -8.48 -16.00
N SER A 13 10.45 -7.27 -16.20
CA SER A 13 10.46 -6.16 -15.25
C SER A 13 9.08 -5.95 -14.63
N HIS A 14 9.05 -5.48 -13.38
CA HIS A 14 7.82 -5.21 -12.65
C HIS A 14 7.82 -3.79 -12.06
N VAL A 15 6.75 -3.05 -12.30
CA VAL A 15 6.48 -1.72 -11.74
C VAL A 15 5.31 -1.85 -10.76
N PHE A 16 5.51 -1.42 -9.51
CA PHE A 16 4.49 -1.47 -8.46
C PHE A 16 4.04 -0.06 -8.08
N ASN A 17 2.80 0.29 -8.43
CA ASN A 17 2.19 1.55 -8.05
C ASN A 17 1.60 1.45 -6.65
N THR A 18 2.21 2.14 -5.68
CA THR A 18 1.79 2.06 -4.28
C THR A 18 0.53 2.90 -3.99
N VAL A 19 -0.58 2.20 -3.70
CA VAL A 19 -1.87 2.80 -3.33
C VAL A 19 -2.01 2.96 -1.82
N GLY A 20 -3.09 3.59 -1.37
CA GLY A 20 -3.38 3.81 0.04
C GLY A 20 -4.83 4.21 0.28
N SER A 21 -5.11 4.84 1.43
CA SER A 21 -6.45 5.34 1.74
C SER A 21 -7.02 6.24 0.62
N GLY A 22 -8.31 6.09 0.32
CA GLY A 22 -8.96 6.74 -0.84
C GLY A 22 -8.99 5.92 -2.12
N VAL A 23 -8.18 4.85 -2.24
CA VAL A 23 -8.13 4.00 -3.46
C VAL A 23 -9.49 3.44 -3.88
N LYS A 24 -10.35 3.08 -2.91
CA LYS A 24 -11.71 2.55 -3.15
C LYS A 24 -12.76 3.64 -3.45
N GLY A 25 -12.36 4.91 -3.49
CA GLY A 25 -13.26 6.05 -3.77
C GLY A 25 -14.02 6.59 -2.55
N GLY A 26 -13.71 6.10 -1.34
CA GLY A 26 -14.21 6.69 -0.10
C GLY A 26 -13.56 8.05 0.17
N GLY A 27 -14.31 8.95 0.81
CA GLY A 27 -13.79 10.26 1.22
C GLY A 27 -12.65 10.15 2.22
N THR A 28 -11.67 11.05 2.10
CA THR A 28 -10.52 11.17 3.02
C THR A 28 -10.50 12.57 3.66
N PRO A 29 -11.41 12.88 4.60
CA PRO A 29 -11.41 14.17 5.29
C PRO A 29 -10.05 14.47 5.92
N GLY A 30 -9.56 15.71 5.78
CA GLY A 30 -8.22 16.11 6.20
C GLY A 30 -7.10 15.74 5.21
N TYR A 31 -7.37 14.88 4.23
CA TYR A 31 -6.39 14.36 3.27
C TYR A 31 -6.98 14.29 1.85
N VAL A 32 -7.72 15.32 1.42
CA VAL A 32 -8.49 15.30 0.15
C VAL A 32 -7.57 15.10 -1.05
N SER A 33 -6.51 15.89 -1.18
CA SER A 33 -5.56 15.76 -2.29
C SER A 33 -4.86 14.40 -2.28
N TYR A 34 -4.50 13.90 -1.11
CA TYR A 34 -3.93 12.56 -0.97
C TYR A 34 -4.90 11.48 -1.49
N GLY A 35 -6.14 11.44 -0.99
CA GLY A 35 -7.12 10.43 -1.42
C GLY A 35 -7.43 10.52 -2.92
N ALA A 36 -7.56 11.74 -3.45
CA ALA A 36 -7.78 11.97 -4.89
C ALA A 36 -6.64 11.39 -5.74
N THR A 37 -5.37 11.62 -5.36
CA THR A 37 -4.23 11.06 -6.10
C THR A 37 -4.18 9.53 -6.00
N LYS A 38 -4.47 8.96 -4.82
CA LYS A 38 -4.50 7.49 -4.64
C LYS A 38 -5.63 6.82 -5.42
N ARG A 39 -6.74 7.51 -5.66
CA ARG A 39 -7.85 7.00 -6.50
C ARG A 39 -7.48 6.87 -7.97
N GLY A 40 -6.59 7.72 -8.48
CA GLY A 40 -6.15 7.67 -9.88
C GLY A 40 -5.22 6.50 -10.20
N LEU A 41 -4.48 5.99 -9.20
CA LEU A 41 -3.44 4.98 -9.41
C LEU A 41 -3.93 3.63 -9.96
N PRO A 42 -5.05 3.03 -9.48
CA PRO A 42 -5.59 1.83 -10.10
C PRO A 42 -5.97 2.04 -11.55
N GLN A 43 -6.65 3.15 -11.86
CA GLN A 43 -7.04 3.47 -13.23
C GLN A 43 -5.82 3.66 -14.13
N MET A 44 -4.79 4.38 -13.67
CA MET A 44 -3.52 4.53 -14.39
C MET A 44 -2.87 3.17 -14.63
N THR A 45 -2.87 2.29 -13.63
CA THR A 45 -2.29 0.94 -13.75
C THR A 45 -3.06 0.11 -14.77
N ASP A 46 -4.39 0.09 -14.70
CA ASP A 46 -5.24 -0.64 -15.65
C ASP A 46 -5.07 -0.13 -17.09
N SER A 47 -4.91 1.19 -17.27
CA SER A 47 -4.59 1.79 -18.56
C SER A 47 -3.24 1.31 -19.07
N LEU A 48 -2.18 1.38 -18.26
CA LEU A 48 -0.85 0.92 -18.66
C LEU A 48 -0.82 -0.58 -18.99
N VAL A 49 -1.55 -1.41 -18.23
CA VAL A 49 -1.67 -2.85 -18.51
C VAL A 49 -2.25 -3.06 -19.92
N LYS A 50 -3.34 -2.36 -20.25
CA LYS A 50 -3.94 -2.43 -21.59
C LYS A 50 -3.02 -1.90 -22.68
N GLU A 51 -2.34 -0.78 -22.44
CA GLU A 51 -1.39 -0.22 -23.42
C GLU A 51 -0.24 -1.20 -23.71
N ILE A 52 0.27 -1.89 -22.69
CA ILE A 52 1.33 -2.91 -22.83
C ILE A 52 0.82 -4.17 -23.55
N GLU A 53 -0.36 -4.66 -23.19
CA GLU A 53 -0.89 -5.93 -23.71
C GLU A 53 -1.54 -5.80 -25.09
N GLU A 54 -2.34 -4.76 -25.28
CA GLU A 54 -3.20 -4.55 -26.44
C GLU A 54 -2.65 -3.49 -27.41
N GLY A 55 -1.76 -2.61 -26.95
CA GLY A 55 -1.30 -1.44 -27.71
C GLY A 55 -2.24 -0.24 -27.56
N VAL A 56 -1.93 0.86 -28.25
CA VAL A 56 -2.74 2.09 -28.25
C VAL A 56 -3.51 2.17 -29.55
N GLN A 57 -4.82 2.43 -29.48
CA GLN A 57 -5.64 2.60 -30.67
C GLN A 57 -5.06 3.68 -31.59
N GLY A 58 -4.87 3.34 -32.87
CA GLY A 58 -4.31 4.24 -33.88
C GLY A 58 -2.78 4.22 -33.96
N TYR A 59 -2.11 3.38 -33.18
CA TYR A 59 -0.66 3.16 -33.24
C TYR A 59 -0.36 1.68 -33.44
N ASP A 60 0.68 1.38 -34.22
CA ASP A 60 1.19 0.01 -34.33
C ASP A 60 1.77 -0.42 -33.00
N LYS A 61 1.46 -1.65 -32.58
CA LYS A 61 2.04 -2.23 -31.37
C LYS A 61 3.54 -2.47 -31.60
N VAL A 62 4.36 -1.85 -30.76
CA VAL A 62 5.81 -2.01 -30.79
C VAL A 62 6.19 -3.20 -29.92
N GLU A 63 6.77 -4.22 -30.53
CA GLU A 63 7.41 -5.32 -29.79
C GLU A 63 8.73 -4.84 -29.20
N THR A 64 8.95 -5.15 -27.93
CA THR A 64 10.13 -4.71 -27.17
C THR A 64 10.96 -5.91 -26.75
N PRO A 65 12.30 -5.79 -26.68
CA PRO A 65 13.16 -6.92 -26.34
C PRO A 65 13.03 -7.36 -24.86
N GLY A 66 12.64 -6.45 -23.96
CA GLY A 66 12.29 -6.73 -22.57
C GLY A 66 10.79 -6.68 -22.33
N LYS A 67 10.32 -7.36 -21.28
CA LYS A 67 8.90 -7.36 -20.88
C LYS A 67 8.70 -6.47 -19.66
N VAL A 68 7.68 -5.61 -19.68
CA VAL A 68 7.31 -4.78 -18.54
C VAL A 68 5.91 -5.16 -18.05
N ASN A 69 5.77 -5.34 -16.74
CA ASN A 69 4.50 -5.57 -16.08
C ASN A 69 4.23 -4.45 -15.07
N CYS A 70 2.97 -4.03 -14.96
CA CYS A 70 2.49 -3.00 -14.05
C CYS A 70 1.52 -3.61 -13.04
N HIS A 71 1.67 -3.23 -11.78
CA HIS A 71 0.93 -3.79 -10.64
C HIS A 71 0.50 -2.69 -9.68
N VAL A 72 -0.51 -3.00 -8.88
CA VAL A 72 -0.88 -2.22 -7.70
C VAL A 72 -0.27 -2.86 -6.45
N LEU A 73 0.29 -2.05 -5.55
CA LEU A 73 0.80 -2.48 -4.25
C LEU A 73 0.08 -1.72 -3.13
N SER A 74 -0.57 -2.43 -2.22
CA SER A 74 -1.32 -1.85 -1.10
C SER A 74 -0.74 -2.30 0.24
N PRO A 75 0.10 -1.47 0.89
CA PRO A 75 0.69 -1.79 2.18
C PRO A 75 -0.25 -1.61 3.38
N GLY A 76 -1.44 -1.03 3.17
CA GLY A 76 -2.34 -0.66 4.26
C GLY A 76 -1.85 0.56 5.03
N MET A 77 -2.19 0.64 6.31
CA MET A 77 -1.72 1.69 7.22
C MET A 77 -0.40 1.22 7.86
N VAL A 78 0.66 2.02 7.72
CA VAL A 78 2.00 1.65 8.21
C VAL A 78 2.53 2.74 9.14
N PHE A 79 3.04 2.38 10.32
CA PHE A 79 3.62 3.32 11.29
C PHE A 79 4.91 3.94 10.76
N THR A 80 4.74 4.98 9.95
CA THR A 80 5.78 5.78 9.30
C THR A 80 5.49 7.25 9.53
N ASP A 81 6.46 8.11 9.21
CA ASP A 81 6.28 9.57 9.30
C ASP A 81 5.07 10.03 8.49
N LEU A 82 4.82 9.41 7.33
CA LEU A 82 3.66 9.71 6.49
C LEU A 82 2.32 9.46 7.19
N LEU A 83 2.23 8.45 8.06
CA LEU A 83 1.00 8.13 8.78
C LEU A 83 0.87 8.93 10.08
N LEU A 84 1.99 9.13 10.80
CA LEU A 84 1.97 9.68 12.15
C LEU A 84 2.10 11.20 12.20
N ASN A 85 2.74 11.83 11.21
CA ASN A 85 2.78 13.30 11.13
C ASN A 85 1.37 13.86 11.00
N ASP A 86 1.08 14.90 11.79
CA ASP A 86 -0.22 15.59 11.84
C ASP A 86 -1.43 14.69 12.18
N SER A 87 -1.19 13.45 12.61
CA SER A 87 -2.25 12.57 13.09
C SER A 87 -2.73 12.97 14.48
N THR A 88 -4.05 12.92 14.69
CA THR A 88 -4.65 13.22 15.99
C THR A 88 -4.68 11.97 16.87
N PRO A 89 -4.75 12.11 18.20
CA PRO A 89 -4.98 10.97 19.10
C PRO A 89 -6.20 10.13 18.73
N GLU A 90 -7.27 10.77 18.23
CA GLU A 90 -8.48 10.07 17.76
C GLU A 90 -8.18 9.16 16.56
N LEU A 91 -7.49 9.67 15.53
CA LEU A 91 -7.09 8.86 14.37
C LEU A 91 -6.14 7.73 14.76
N ARG A 92 -5.26 7.99 15.74
CA ARG A 92 -4.34 6.98 16.28
C ARG A 92 -5.09 5.88 17.03
N LYS A 93 -6.10 6.21 17.83
CA LYS A 93 -6.96 5.21 18.47
C LYS A 93 -7.76 4.42 17.45
N PHE A 94 -8.39 5.12 16.51
CA PHE A 94 -9.12 4.52 15.39
C PHE A 94 -9.09 5.44 14.15
N PRO A 95 -8.66 4.93 12.98
CA PRO A 95 -8.48 3.51 12.66
C PRO A 95 -7.07 2.96 12.92
N PHE A 96 -6.04 3.77 13.20
CA PHE A 96 -4.65 3.31 13.14
C PHE A 96 -4.35 2.21 14.16
N GLY A 97 -4.79 2.38 15.41
CA GLY A 97 -4.55 1.41 16.48
C GLY A 97 -5.16 0.03 16.21
N VAL A 98 -6.11 -0.07 15.28
CA VAL A 98 -6.74 -1.34 14.89
C VAL A 98 -6.12 -1.89 13.61
N LEU A 99 -5.95 -1.04 12.59
CA LEU A 99 -5.64 -1.46 11.23
C LEU A 99 -4.17 -1.29 10.84
N ALA A 100 -3.42 -0.42 11.51
CA ALA A 100 -2.02 -0.19 11.17
C ALA A 100 -1.10 -1.31 11.68
N ALA A 101 0.05 -1.42 11.02
CA ALA A 101 1.09 -2.41 11.30
C ALA A 101 2.48 -1.74 11.23
N GLN A 102 3.49 -2.40 11.79
CA GLN A 102 4.87 -1.93 11.69
C GLN A 102 5.43 -2.14 10.27
N PRO A 103 6.37 -1.32 9.79
CA PRO A 103 7.00 -1.50 8.48
C PRO A 103 7.57 -2.90 8.27
N GLU A 104 8.16 -3.50 9.30
CA GLU A 104 8.77 -4.84 9.22
C GLU A 104 7.72 -5.93 9.00
N GLU A 105 6.56 -5.84 9.66
CA GLU A 105 5.46 -6.80 9.50
C GLU A 105 4.87 -6.74 8.09
N VAL A 106 4.71 -5.51 7.59
CA VAL A 106 4.24 -5.27 6.23
C VAL A 106 5.24 -5.79 5.20
N ALA A 107 6.54 -5.57 5.41
CA ALA A 107 7.59 -6.08 4.54
C ALA A 107 7.67 -7.62 4.56
N GLN A 108 7.56 -8.25 5.73
CA GLN A 108 7.55 -9.71 5.86
C GLN A 108 6.43 -10.38 5.06
N ASP A 109 5.27 -9.73 4.94
CA ASP A 109 4.14 -10.22 4.16
C ASP A 109 4.23 -9.84 2.66
N LEU A 110 4.65 -8.61 2.33
CA LEU A 110 4.67 -8.13 0.95
C LEU A 110 5.86 -8.60 0.13
N VAL A 111 7.07 -8.67 0.70
CA VAL A 111 8.29 -9.02 -0.04
C VAL A 111 8.16 -10.39 -0.71
N PRO A 112 7.71 -11.47 -0.02
CA PRO A 112 7.51 -12.75 -0.69
C PRO A 112 6.46 -12.71 -1.80
N LYS A 113 5.41 -11.88 -1.66
CA LYS A 113 4.38 -11.74 -2.70
C LYS A 113 4.93 -11.00 -3.94
N ILE A 114 5.75 -9.97 -3.72
CA ILE A 114 6.44 -9.23 -4.79
C ILE A 114 7.38 -10.16 -5.55
N LEU A 115 8.19 -10.95 -4.83
CA LEU A 115 9.18 -11.86 -5.44
C LEU A 115 8.55 -13.02 -6.21
N ASN A 116 7.37 -13.48 -5.81
CA ASN A 116 6.67 -14.61 -6.45
C ASN A 116 5.63 -14.17 -7.49
N ILE A 117 5.53 -12.87 -7.79
CA ILE A 117 4.49 -12.40 -8.70
C ILE A 117 4.78 -12.82 -10.13
N SER A 118 3.71 -13.10 -10.89
CA SER A 118 3.81 -13.39 -12.31
C SER A 118 2.62 -12.80 -13.08
N GLY A 119 2.86 -12.55 -14.36
CA GLY A 119 1.91 -11.88 -15.24
C GLY A 119 1.84 -10.37 -14.99
N ASN A 120 0.80 -9.74 -15.53
CA ASN A 120 0.59 -8.30 -15.51
C ASN A 120 -0.70 -7.93 -14.76
N GLY A 121 -0.84 -6.67 -14.34
CA GLY A 121 -2.08 -6.13 -13.78
C GLY A 121 -2.52 -6.72 -12.44
N LYS A 122 -1.57 -7.24 -11.65
CA LYS A 122 -1.87 -7.83 -10.33
C LYS A 122 -1.99 -6.79 -9.22
N SER A 123 -2.79 -7.10 -8.21
CA SER A 123 -2.83 -6.36 -6.93
C SER A 123 -2.12 -7.17 -5.84
N VAL A 124 -1.15 -6.54 -5.17
CA VAL A 124 -0.40 -7.12 -4.05
C VAL A 124 -0.79 -6.37 -2.78
N GLU A 125 -1.48 -7.05 -1.87
CA GLU A 125 -2.10 -6.38 -0.72
C GLU A 125 -1.67 -7.00 0.61
N PHE A 126 -1.28 -6.12 1.56
CA PHE A 126 -1.04 -6.48 2.95
C PHE A 126 -2.35 -6.57 3.71
N LEU A 127 -3.17 -5.50 3.66
CA LEU A 127 -4.40 -5.35 4.43
C LEU A 127 -5.61 -5.71 3.57
N THR A 128 -5.86 -7.02 3.44
CA THR A 128 -7.00 -7.57 2.70
C THR A 128 -8.32 -7.40 3.47
N THR A 129 -9.45 -7.54 2.78
CA THR A 129 -10.78 -7.48 3.42
C THR A 129 -10.91 -8.46 4.60
N ASP A 130 -10.42 -9.69 4.45
CA ASP A 130 -10.47 -10.70 5.52
C ASP A 130 -9.63 -10.30 6.73
N LYS A 131 -8.42 -9.75 6.52
CA LYS A 131 -7.59 -9.21 7.61
C LYS A 131 -8.25 -8.02 8.31
N ILE A 132 -8.97 -7.17 7.58
CA ILE A 132 -9.74 -6.06 8.16
C ILE A 132 -10.85 -6.62 9.05
N LEU A 133 -11.61 -7.61 8.58
CA LEU A 133 -12.69 -8.23 9.33
C LEU A 133 -12.18 -8.91 10.61
N LEU A 134 -11.06 -9.64 10.52
CA LEU A 134 -10.41 -10.24 11.68
C LEU A 134 -9.96 -9.19 12.70
N LYS A 135 -9.29 -8.12 12.27
CA LYS A 135 -8.87 -7.02 13.16
C LYS A 135 -10.05 -6.32 13.84
N PHE A 136 -11.18 -6.17 13.14
CA PHE A 136 -12.41 -5.65 13.76
C PHE A 136 -13.04 -6.64 14.74
N PHE A 137 -13.04 -7.93 14.44
CA PHE A 137 -13.51 -8.95 15.37
C PHE A 137 -12.68 -8.95 16.66
N ASP A 138 -11.35 -8.96 16.55
CA ASP A 138 -10.44 -8.92 17.69
C ASP A 138 -10.67 -7.67 18.56
N ARG A 139 -10.85 -6.52 17.91
CA ARG A 139 -11.06 -5.25 18.62
C ARG A 139 -12.43 -5.16 19.29
N PHE A 140 -13.51 -5.43 18.56
CA PHE A 140 -14.86 -5.10 18.99
C PHE A 140 -15.61 -6.26 19.64
N ILE A 141 -15.23 -7.51 19.33
CA ILE A 141 -15.86 -8.71 19.91
C ILE A 141 -15.01 -9.27 21.04
N LEU A 142 -13.69 -9.44 20.81
CA LEU A 142 -12.80 -9.97 21.85
C LEU A 142 -12.28 -8.90 22.82
N GLY A 143 -12.40 -7.63 22.47
CA GLY A 143 -11.96 -6.52 23.32
C GLY A 143 -10.43 -6.36 23.38
N ASN A 144 -9.70 -6.92 22.42
CA ASN A 144 -8.25 -6.81 22.37
C ASN A 144 -7.84 -5.34 22.22
N LYS A 145 -6.82 -4.93 22.99
CA LYS A 145 -6.23 -3.60 22.89
C LYS A 145 -5.20 -3.56 21.76
N SER A 146 -4.99 -2.37 21.21
CA SER A 146 -3.94 -2.17 20.21
C SER A 146 -2.59 -2.55 20.79
N GLU A 147 -1.77 -3.24 20.01
CA GLU A 147 -0.39 -3.56 20.37
C GLU A 147 0.51 -2.31 20.32
N TYR A 148 0.16 -1.33 19.47
CA TYR A 148 1.02 -0.18 19.18
C TYR A 148 0.51 1.16 19.73
N ILE A 149 -0.79 1.30 20.00
CA ILE A 149 -1.38 2.55 20.48
C ILE A 149 -1.99 2.34 21.87
N ASP A 150 -1.73 3.27 22.80
CA ASP A 150 -2.34 3.26 24.14
C ASP A 150 -3.76 3.84 24.15
N ASP A 151 -4.41 3.81 25.32
CA ASP A 151 -5.80 4.27 25.47
C ASP A 151 -5.91 5.81 25.33
N ASP A 152 -4.79 6.54 25.37
CA ASP A 152 -4.68 7.98 25.19
C ASP A 152 -4.33 8.38 23.75
N GLY A 153 -3.99 7.41 22.89
CA GLY A 153 -3.65 7.64 21.48
C GLY A 153 -2.15 7.89 21.25
N ASN A 154 -1.29 7.59 22.22
CA ASN A 154 0.16 7.65 22.05
C ASN A 154 0.70 6.32 21.53
N VAL A 155 1.82 6.38 20.81
CA VAL A 155 2.53 5.17 20.40
C VAL A 155 3.21 4.52 21.61
N LYS A 156 2.92 3.24 21.82
CA LYS A 156 3.55 2.39 22.84
C LYS A 156 5.01 2.16 22.46
N LYS A 157 5.92 2.58 23.34
CA LYS A 157 7.36 2.43 23.13
C LYS A 157 7.82 1.05 23.58
N THR A 158 8.46 0.31 22.67
CA THR A 158 9.06 -0.99 22.98
C THR A 158 10.40 -0.80 23.68
N PRO A 159 10.70 -1.52 24.78
CA PRO A 159 12.00 -1.43 25.45
C PRO A 159 13.15 -1.71 24.50
N GLY A 160 14.16 -0.84 24.49
CA GLY A 160 15.37 -0.99 23.66
C GLY A 160 15.24 -0.49 22.21
N ALA A 161 14.05 -0.11 21.76
CA ALA A 161 13.86 0.55 20.48
C ALA A 161 13.95 2.08 20.61
N GLN A 162 14.51 2.73 19.59
CA GLN A 162 14.49 4.19 19.48
C GLN A 162 13.16 4.63 18.87
N TYR A 163 12.74 5.85 19.21
CA TYR A 163 11.52 6.43 18.67
C TYR A 163 11.75 7.91 18.41
N GLN A 164 11.25 8.38 17.28
CA GLN A 164 11.10 9.81 17.01
C GLN A 164 9.99 10.41 17.89
N ASP A 165 9.93 11.75 17.95
CA ASP A 165 8.94 12.47 18.75
C ASP A 165 7.49 12.19 18.31
N ASN A 166 7.28 11.92 17.02
CA ASN A 166 5.98 11.56 16.46
C ASN A 166 5.58 10.09 16.71
N GLY A 167 6.46 9.27 17.31
CA GLY A 167 6.22 7.87 17.63
C GLY A 167 6.64 6.86 16.55
N VAL A 168 7.29 7.28 15.47
CA VAL A 168 7.93 6.34 14.52
C VAL A 168 9.12 5.66 15.18
N ARG A 169 9.26 4.34 14.98
CA ARG A 169 10.35 3.52 15.49
C ARG A 169 11.56 3.55 14.55
#